data_AF-A0A2M8D8K9-F1
#
_entry.id   AF-A0A2M8D8K9-F1
#
_cell.length_a   1.000
_cell.length_b   1.000
_cell.length_c   1.000
_cell.angle_alpha   90.00
_cell.angle_beta   90.00
_cell.angle_gamma   90.00
#
_symmetry.space_group_name_H-M   'P 1'
#
loop_
_entity.id
_entity.type
_entity.pdbx_description
1 polymer ?
#
loop_
_entity_poly.entity_id
_entity_poly.type
_entity_poly.pdbx_seq_one_letter_code
_entity_poly.pdbx_strand_id
1 'polypeptide(L)'
;MPKKPLKIKYSDLYGLREEKYKFLESHDIKNTDWQELELKEPRYFFVPKDMKGEEKYGGFLSIKDIFYYFQAGATTGQDKLFIDTDKESLRIRIAMIFNKVIDDNQLDLSFQLKKSQAGKKLIENRNRVNFDDKLFKFYSYRVFDTRYLYSENKFLWRSVEELQKQFIRKNMALVMTKSLSTLFFRHIFITENIGDYSFISDKTREVNYYFPFNLYESINKKPIFKSQARLDLASVQKELDEYSEDKKSNIKTEIIQKLSDVYKKRITPEDVFYYIYAVLYSPIYRQKYNEFLKIDFPRIPFAKNFVLFNKLVKLGEELINLHLLKSEKLENLSAKFPITG
;
A
#
# COMPACT_ATOMS: atom_id res chain seq x y z
N MET A 1 -12.67 32.30 37.64
CA MET A 1 -11.95 31.19 38.31
C MET A 1 -11.20 30.41 37.25
N PRO A 2 -9.88 30.17 37.38
CA PRO A 2 -9.21 29.22 36.50
C PRO A 2 -9.88 27.86 36.70
N LYS A 3 -10.36 27.24 35.61
CA LYS A 3 -10.91 25.88 35.65
C LYS A 3 -9.84 24.98 36.25
N LYS A 4 -10.18 24.20 37.29
CA LYS A 4 -9.30 23.15 37.81
C LYS A 4 -8.78 22.32 36.62
N PRO A 5 -7.49 22.00 36.56
CA PRO A 5 -6.97 21.17 35.48
C PRO A 5 -7.75 19.86 35.45
N LEU A 6 -8.35 19.55 34.30
CA LEU A 6 -9.07 18.30 34.08
C LEU A 6 -8.03 17.17 34.14
N LYS A 7 -8.21 16.24 35.08
CA LYS A 7 -7.36 15.06 35.20
C LYS A 7 -7.97 13.91 34.45
N ILE A 8 -7.17 13.23 33.65
CA ILE A 8 -7.57 12.01 32.95
C ILE A 8 -6.92 10.83 33.63
N LYS A 9 -7.76 9.87 34.02
CA LYS A 9 -7.36 8.64 34.69
C LYS A 9 -7.64 7.46 33.76
N TYR A 10 -6.71 6.53 33.70
CA TYR A 10 -6.71 5.40 32.81
C TYR A 10 -6.42 4.12 33.58
N SER A 11 -7.11 3.05 33.22
CA SER A 11 -6.78 1.69 33.63
C SER A 11 -7.13 0.77 32.47
N ASP A 12 -6.37 -0.31 32.30
CA ASP A 12 -6.59 -1.28 31.24
C ASP A 12 -6.68 -2.69 31.81
N LEU A 13 -7.60 -3.48 31.29
CA LEU A 13 -7.91 -4.81 31.80
C LEU A 13 -7.81 -5.83 30.67
N TYR A 14 -6.67 -6.52 30.63
CA TYR A 14 -6.42 -7.66 29.75
C TYR A 14 -6.55 -8.96 30.54
N GLY A 15 -6.97 -10.03 29.86
CA GLY A 15 -7.15 -11.35 30.48
C GLY A 15 -8.33 -12.10 29.91
N LEU A 16 -8.63 -13.23 30.53
CA LEU A 16 -9.76 -14.06 30.16
C LEU A 16 -11.08 -13.37 30.51
N ARG A 17 -12.14 -13.72 29.79
CA ARG A 17 -13.48 -13.16 30.03
C ARG A 17 -13.88 -13.27 31.51
N GLU A 18 -13.70 -14.44 32.11
CA GLU A 18 -14.08 -14.71 33.52
C GLU A 18 -13.30 -13.85 34.53
N GLU A 19 -11.99 -13.67 34.31
CA GLU A 19 -11.15 -12.80 35.16
C GLU A 19 -11.62 -11.35 35.09
N LYS A 20 -12.04 -10.89 33.90
CA LYS A 20 -12.60 -9.55 33.73
C LYS A 20 -13.91 -9.37 34.49
N TYR A 21 -14.79 -10.36 34.48
CA TYR A 21 -16.03 -10.29 35.28
C TYR A 21 -15.73 -10.26 36.77
N LYS A 22 -14.86 -11.13 37.29
CA LYS A 22 -14.45 -11.12 38.69
C LYS A 22 -13.84 -9.77 39.12
N PHE A 23 -13.03 -9.17 38.25
CA PHE A 23 -12.50 -7.83 38.49
C PHE A 23 -13.62 -6.79 38.59
N LEU A 24 -14.55 -6.77 37.62
CA LEU A 24 -15.66 -5.81 37.58
C LEU A 24 -16.70 -5.99 38.70
N GLU A 25 -16.83 -7.19 39.27
CA GLU A 25 -17.69 -7.44 40.45
C GLU A 25 -17.11 -6.84 41.74
N SER A 26 -15.78 -6.73 41.83
CA SER A 26 -15.06 -6.27 43.02
C SER A 26 -14.49 -4.86 42.91
N HIS A 27 -14.44 -4.28 41.70
CA HIS A 27 -13.87 -2.97 41.43
C HIS A 27 -14.88 -2.00 40.78
N ASP A 28 -14.79 -0.74 41.19
CA ASP A 28 -15.54 0.40 40.68
C ASP A 28 -14.63 1.62 40.45
N ILE A 29 -15.22 2.78 40.17
CA ILE A 29 -14.47 4.02 39.92
C ILE A 29 -13.63 4.49 41.12
N LYS A 30 -13.97 4.09 42.34
CA LYS A 30 -13.32 4.56 43.57
C LYS A 30 -12.13 3.69 43.96
N ASN A 31 -12.17 2.39 43.68
CA ASN A 31 -11.15 1.43 44.12
C ASN A 31 -10.30 0.81 42.98
N THR A 32 -10.60 1.13 41.71
CA THR A 32 -9.73 0.76 40.58
C THR A 32 -8.39 1.48 40.70
N ASP A 33 -7.30 0.77 40.42
CA ASP A 33 -5.98 1.39 40.31
C ASP A 33 -5.89 2.19 39.00
N TRP A 34 -5.84 3.51 39.14
CA TRP A 34 -5.92 4.46 38.05
C TRP A 34 -4.55 5.11 37.81
N GLN A 35 -4.03 4.95 36.60
CA GLN A 35 -2.90 5.75 36.11
C GLN A 35 -3.39 7.13 35.65
N GLU A 36 -2.84 8.20 36.22
CA GLU A 36 -3.07 9.56 35.70
C GLU A 36 -2.29 9.75 34.38
N LEU A 37 -2.96 10.23 33.33
CA LEU A 37 -2.36 10.46 32.02
C LEU A 37 -1.94 11.92 31.86
N GLU A 38 -0.72 12.12 31.36
CA GLU A 38 -0.25 13.44 30.90
C GLU A 38 -0.65 13.61 29.43
N LEU A 39 -1.60 14.50 29.14
CA LEU A 39 -2.03 14.78 27.78
C LEU A 39 -1.09 15.77 27.11
N LYS A 40 -0.44 15.35 26.03
CA LYS A 40 0.47 16.20 25.26
C LYS A 40 -0.08 16.52 23.87
N GLU A 41 0.07 17.78 23.48
CA GLU A 41 -0.14 18.22 22.11
C GLU A 41 0.78 17.47 21.13
N PRO A 42 0.37 17.30 19.87
CA PRO A 42 -0.93 17.69 19.30
C PRO A 42 -2.00 16.57 19.39
N ARG A 43 -1.65 15.40 19.92
CA ARG A 43 -2.49 14.19 19.79
C ARG A 43 -3.35 13.88 21.01
N TYR A 44 -2.96 14.34 22.20
CA TYR A 44 -3.67 14.14 23.47
C TYR A 44 -4.13 12.69 23.69
N PHE A 45 -3.18 11.74 23.74
CA PHE A 45 -3.51 10.33 23.85
C PHE A 45 -4.25 9.99 25.16
N PHE A 46 -5.38 9.28 25.05
CA PHE A 46 -6.13 8.72 26.18
C PHE A 46 -5.66 7.31 26.58
N VAL A 47 -4.43 6.96 26.21
CA VAL A 47 -3.75 5.72 26.57
C VAL A 47 -2.29 6.04 26.87
N PRO A 48 -1.61 5.29 27.74
CA PRO A 48 -0.18 5.44 27.96
C PRO A 48 0.60 5.24 26.64
N LYS A 49 1.57 6.12 26.38
CA LYS A 49 2.44 6.05 25.21
C LYS A 49 3.90 6.23 25.62
N ASP A 50 4.76 5.37 25.10
CA ASP A 50 6.21 5.58 25.21
C ASP A 50 6.66 6.62 24.19
N MET A 51 6.90 7.84 24.68
CA MET A 51 7.34 8.97 23.85
C MET A 51 8.88 9.08 23.81
N LYS A 52 9.63 8.10 24.33
CA LYS A 52 11.10 8.11 24.28
C LYS A 52 11.59 8.19 22.84
N GLY A 53 12.42 9.20 22.57
CA GLY A 53 13.01 9.42 21.25
C GLY A 53 12.12 10.14 20.24
N GLU A 54 10.99 10.73 20.66
CA GLU A 54 10.09 11.50 19.81
C GLU A 54 10.82 12.64 19.07
N GLU A 55 11.58 13.46 19.79
CA GLU A 55 12.33 14.58 19.20
C GLU A 55 13.29 14.09 18.10
N LYS A 56 14.07 13.05 18.41
CA LYS A 56 15.02 12.45 17.47
C LYS A 56 14.31 11.86 16.25
N TYR A 57 13.20 11.17 16.45
CA TYR A 57 12.40 10.60 15.35
C TYR A 57 11.77 11.71 14.49
N GLY A 58 11.24 12.75 15.12
CA GLY A 58 10.66 13.92 14.47
C GLY A 58 11.65 14.66 13.57
N GLY A 59 12.94 14.67 13.94
CA GLY A 59 14.02 15.24 13.13
C GLY A 59 14.37 14.44 11.87
N PHE A 60 13.86 13.21 11.70
CA PHE A 60 14.05 12.43 10.48
C PHE A 60 13.05 12.84 9.39
N LEU A 61 13.44 12.62 8.13
CA LEU A 61 12.62 12.95 6.97
C LEU A 61 11.49 11.93 6.81
N SER A 62 10.24 12.36 6.71
CA SER A 62 9.12 11.45 6.45
C SER A 62 9.21 10.91 5.02
N ILE A 63 8.88 9.64 4.84
CA ILE A 63 8.89 9.01 3.51
C ILE A 63 7.97 9.72 2.51
N LYS A 64 6.82 10.25 2.95
CA LYS A 64 5.92 11.04 2.10
C LYS A 64 6.59 12.31 1.54
N ASP A 65 7.61 12.82 2.22
CA ASP A 65 8.34 14.02 1.83
C ASP A 65 9.54 13.69 0.93
N ILE A 66 9.95 12.41 0.86
CA ILE A 66 11.02 11.90 -0.02
C ILE A 66 10.52 11.68 -1.44
N PHE A 67 9.26 11.28 -1.60
CA PHE A 67 8.65 10.97 -2.90
C PHE A 67 7.80 12.13 -3.42
N TYR A 68 7.70 12.29 -4.75
CA TYR A 68 6.80 13.26 -5.38
C TYR A 68 5.33 12.81 -5.31
N TYR A 69 5.10 11.51 -5.42
CA TYR A 69 3.77 10.93 -5.57
C TYR A 69 3.63 9.61 -4.80
N PHE A 70 2.44 9.40 -4.24
CA PHE A 70 1.98 8.10 -3.74
C PHE A 70 0.46 8.07 -3.73
N GLN A 71 -0.15 6.88 -3.78
CA GLN A 71 -1.59 6.72 -3.72
C GLN A 71 -1.97 5.43 -2.98
N ALA A 72 -3.16 5.40 -2.39
CA ALA A 72 -3.72 4.17 -1.83
C ALA A 72 -3.98 3.12 -2.95
N GLY A 73 -3.88 1.84 -2.60
CA GLY A 73 -4.19 0.73 -3.49
C GLY A 73 -5.65 0.68 -3.94
N ALA A 74 -5.93 -0.16 -4.93
CA ALA A 74 -7.26 -0.31 -5.51
C ALA A 74 -8.24 -0.92 -4.51
N THR A 75 -9.51 -0.54 -4.61
CA THR A 75 -10.60 -1.19 -3.89
C THR A 75 -11.70 -1.50 -4.88
N THR A 76 -12.02 -2.78 -5.04
CA THR A 76 -13.05 -3.21 -5.98
C THR A 76 -14.45 -3.03 -5.39
N GLY A 77 -14.60 -3.30 -4.08
CA GLY A 77 -15.89 -3.35 -3.38
C GLY A 77 -16.71 -4.61 -3.68
N GLN A 78 -16.23 -5.48 -4.59
CA GLN A 78 -16.87 -6.73 -4.95
C GLN A 78 -15.83 -7.70 -5.56
N ASP A 79 -14.85 -8.11 -4.75
CA ASP A 79 -13.64 -8.84 -5.21
C ASP A 79 -13.96 -10.02 -6.13
N LYS A 80 -14.98 -10.85 -5.80
CA LYS A 80 -15.38 -12.01 -6.62
C LYS A 80 -15.74 -11.66 -8.06
N LEU A 81 -16.20 -10.44 -8.31
CA LEU A 81 -16.58 -9.99 -9.64
C LEU A 81 -15.38 -9.53 -10.46
N PHE A 82 -14.46 -8.78 -9.84
CA PHE A 82 -13.38 -8.08 -10.53
C PHE A 82 -12.01 -8.74 -10.43
N ILE A 83 -11.84 -9.72 -9.53
CA ILE A 83 -10.56 -10.38 -9.25
C ILE A 83 -10.69 -11.88 -9.49
N ASP A 84 -9.67 -12.49 -10.09
CA ASP A 84 -9.56 -13.94 -10.23
C ASP A 84 -8.11 -14.40 -10.31
N THR A 85 -7.84 -15.64 -9.93
CA THR A 85 -6.55 -16.30 -10.20
C THR A 85 -6.41 -16.69 -11.68
N ASP A 86 -7.51 -16.94 -12.38
CA ASP A 86 -7.54 -17.28 -13.80
C ASP A 86 -8.06 -16.11 -14.67
N LYS A 87 -7.25 -15.70 -15.66
CA LYS A 87 -7.57 -14.56 -16.53
C LYS A 87 -8.83 -14.82 -17.35
N GLU A 88 -8.99 -16.02 -17.91
CA GLU A 88 -10.12 -16.32 -18.81
C GLU A 88 -11.45 -16.40 -18.05
N SER A 89 -11.45 -16.98 -16.86
CA SER A 89 -12.61 -16.99 -15.97
C SER A 89 -13.05 -15.57 -15.61
N LEU A 90 -12.10 -14.67 -15.30
CA LEU A 90 -12.41 -13.26 -15.11
C LEU A 90 -12.96 -12.62 -16.39
N ARG A 91 -12.33 -12.90 -17.54
CA ARG A 91 -12.70 -12.33 -18.83
C ARG A 91 -14.14 -12.68 -19.22
N ILE A 92 -14.54 -13.94 -19.04
CA ILE A 92 -15.91 -14.40 -19.29
C ILE A 92 -16.91 -13.64 -18.41
N ARG A 93 -16.64 -13.53 -17.10
CA ARG A 93 -17.52 -12.79 -16.18
C ARG A 93 -17.65 -11.33 -16.59
N ILE A 94 -16.56 -10.66 -16.90
CA ILE A 94 -16.58 -9.25 -17.31
C ILE A 94 -17.27 -9.09 -18.67
N ALA A 95 -17.08 -10.02 -19.62
CA ALA A 95 -17.79 -10.00 -20.89
C ALA A 95 -19.32 -10.12 -20.71
N MET A 96 -19.80 -10.93 -19.75
CA MET A 96 -21.22 -10.98 -19.39
C MET A 96 -21.73 -9.62 -18.88
N ILE A 97 -20.94 -8.90 -18.07
CA ILE A 97 -21.28 -7.55 -17.60
C ILE A 97 -21.46 -6.56 -18.76
N PHE A 98 -20.67 -6.67 -19.83
CA PHE A 98 -20.80 -5.80 -21.01
C PHE A 98 -21.82 -6.28 -22.05
N ASN A 99 -22.40 -7.47 -21.87
CA ASN A 99 -23.37 -8.02 -22.81
C ASN A 99 -24.71 -7.25 -22.73
N LYS A 100 -25.05 -6.53 -23.80
CA LYS A 100 -26.27 -5.71 -23.88
C LYS A 100 -27.56 -6.52 -23.99
N VAL A 101 -27.48 -7.81 -24.28
CA VAL A 101 -28.64 -8.72 -24.28
C VAL A 101 -29.07 -9.06 -22.86
N ILE A 102 -28.14 -9.05 -21.90
CA ILE A 102 -28.41 -9.34 -20.49
C ILE A 102 -28.82 -8.05 -19.79
N ASP A 103 -30.03 -8.03 -19.25
CA ASP A 103 -30.56 -6.89 -18.51
C ASP A 103 -29.99 -6.82 -17.07
N ASP A 104 -30.17 -5.67 -16.43
CA ASP A 104 -29.60 -5.41 -15.11
C ASP A 104 -30.21 -6.28 -13.99
N ASN A 105 -31.44 -6.79 -14.16
CA ASN A 105 -32.05 -7.71 -13.20
C ASN A 105 -31.44 -9.11 -13.32
N GLN A 106 -31.19 -9.59 -14.53
CA GLN A 106 -30.50 -10.86 -14.79
C GLN A 106 -29.05 -10.84 -14.27
N LEU A 107 -28.35 -9.73 -14.49
CA LEU A 107 -27.01 -9.52 -13.93
C LEU A 107 -27.03 -9.48 -12.39
N ASP A 108 -28.01 -8.81 -11.80
CA ASP A 108 -28.15 -8.76 -10.34
C ASP A 108 -28.47 -10.13 -9.73
N LEU A 109 -29.29 -10.95 -10.38
CA LEU A 109 -29.53 -12.33 -9.93
C LEU A 109 -28.24 -13.17 -9.93
N SER A 110 -27.37 -12.96 -10.93
CA SER A 110 -26.13 -13.72 -11.10
C SER A 110 -25.01 -13.25 -10.16
N PHE A 111 -24.86 -11.93 -10.01
CA PHE A 111 -23.69 -11.33 -9.33
C PHE A 111 -24.03 -10.56 -8.06
N GLN A 112 -25.31 -10.46 -7.69
CA GLN A 112 -25.80 -9.74 -6.51
C GLN A 112 -25.32 -8.28 -6.45
N LEU A 113 -25.32 -7.61 -7.61
CA LEU A 113 -24.78 -6.26 -7.81
C LEU A 113 -25.44 -5.21 -6.92
N LYS A 114 -26.76 -5.29 -6.69
CA LYS A 114 -27.53 -4.32 -5.90
C LYS A 114 -27.26 -4.42 -4.40
N LYS A 115 -26.58 -5.48 -3.92
CA LYS A 115 -26.20 -5.64 -2.51
C LYS A 115 -24.99 -4.80 -2.10
N SER A 116 -24.22 -4.27 -3.06
CA SER A 116 -23.03 -3.47 -2.78
C SER A 116 -23.10 -2.13 -3.51
N GLN A 117 -22.42 -1.12 -2.96
CA GLN A 117 -22.34 0.18 -3.63
C GLN A 117 -21.51 0.10 -4.92
N ALA A 118 -20.49 -0.76 -4.95
CA ALA A 118 -19.69 -1.01 -6.16
C ALA A 118 -20.51 -1.64 -7.29
N GLY A 119 -21.36 -2.63 -6.97
CA GLY A 119 -22.23 -3.25 -7.97
C GLY A 119 -23.30 -2.28 -8.50
N LYS A 120 -23.87 -1.42 -7.65
CA LYS A 120 -24.75 -0.32 -8.10
C LYS A 120 -24.03 0.64 -9.05
N LYS A 121 -22.82 1.08 -8.68
CA LYS A 121 -21.97 1.95 -9.52
C LYS A 121 -21.65 1.29 -10.87
N LEU A 122 -21.39 -0.02 -10.89
CA LEU A 122 -21.19 -0.78 -12.13
C LEU A 122 -22.44 -0.71 -13.01
N ILE A 123 -23.63 -0.99 -12.49
CA ILE A 123 -24.88 -0.95 -13.27
C ILE A 123 -25.08 0.44 -13.90
N GLU A 124 -24.84 1.51 -13.15
CA GLU A 124 -24.98 2.88 -13.65
C GLU A 124 -23.99 3.23 -14.77
N ASN A 125 -22.83 2.57 -14.82
CA ASN A 125 -21.73 2.91 -15.72
C ASN A 125 -21.47 1.90 -16.83
N ARG A 126 -22.01 0.67 -16.77
CA ARG A 126 -21.73 -0.40 -17.75
C ARG A 126 -22.03 -0.02 -19.20
N ASN A 127 -23.02 0.86 -19.41
CA ASN A 127 -23.39 1.35 -20.74
C ASN A 127 -22.64 2.64 -21.15
N ARG A 128 -21.79 3.20 -20.27
CA ARG A 128 -21.02 4.44 -20.48
C ARG A 128 -19.54 4.18 -20.78
N VAL A 129 -19.13 2.92 -20.78
CA VAL A 129 -17.79 2.43 -21.10
C VAL A 129 -17.92 1.18 -21.96
N ASN A 130 -16.84 0.79 -22.63
CA ASN A 130 -16.81 -0.41 -23.45
C ASN A 130 -15.92 -1.45 -22.77
N PHE A 131 -16.17 -2.73 -23.09
CA PHE A 131 -15.26 -3.81 -22.74
C PHE A 131 -13.89 -3.52 -23.35
N ASP A 132 -12.84 -3.61 -22.54
CA ASP A 132 -11.46 -3.43 -22.98
C ASP A 132 -10.54 -4.47 -22.36
N ASP A 133 -10.01 -5.38 -23.19
CA ASP A 133 -9.11 -6.45 -22.73
C ASP A 133 -7.80 -5.91 -22.11
N LYS A 134 -7.46 -4.64 -22.37
CA LYS A 134 -6.27 -4.00 -21.82
C LYS A 134 -6.40 -3.69 -20.33
N LEU A 135 -7.61 -3.64 -19.80
CA LEU A 135 -7.89 -3.38 -18.38
C LEU A 135 -7.71 -4.63 -17.50
N PHE A 136 -7.37 -5.78 -18.08
CA PHE A 136 -6.94 -6.96 -17.33
C PHE A 136 -5.47 -6.80 -16.95
N LYS A 137 -5.21 -6.59 -15.66
CA LYS A 137 -3.85 -6.36 -15.13
C LYS A 137 -3.49 -7.43 -14.10
N PHE A 138 -2.20 -7.76 -14.01
CA PHE A 138 -1.69 -8.41 -12.80
C PHE A 138 -1.92 -7.50 -11.59
N TYR A 139 -2.31 -8.12 -10.48
CA TYR A 139 -2.79 -7.44 -9.30
C TYR A 139 -2.23 -8.10 -8.05
N SER A 140 -1.50 -7.32 -7.26
CA SER A 140 -0.99 -7.75 -5.96
C SER A 140 -2.14 -7.79 -4.95
N TYR A 141 -2.81 -8.93 -4.85
CA TYR A 141 -3.98 -9.11 -3.98
C TYR A 141 -3.57 -9.20 -2.52
N ARG A 142 -2.66 -10.13 -2.21
CA ARG A 142 -2.00 -10.27 -0.89
C ARG A 142 -0.53 -10.61 -1.11
N VAL A 143 0.29 -10.49 -0.08
CA VAL A 143 1.73 -10.82 -0.17
C VAL A 143 1.91 -12.22 -0.74
N PHE A 144 2.66 -12.34 -1.84
CA PHE A 144 2.87 -13.56 -2.63
C PHE A 144 1.61 -14.18 -3.28
N ASP A 145 0.50 -13.45 -3.33
CA ASP A 145 -0.75 -13.82 -4.03
C ASP A 145 -1.02 -12.77 -5.12
N THR A 146 -0.53 -13.08 -6.33
CA THR A 146 -0.79 -12.27 -7.53
C THR A 146 -1.97 -12.85 -8.28
N ARG A 147 -2.92 -11.99 -8.61
CA ARG A 147 -4.17 -12.34 -9.31
C ARG A 147 -4.35 -11.45 -10.54
N TYR A 148 -5.42 -11.65 -11.29
CA TYR A 148 -5.90 -10.76 -12.33
C TYR A 148 -6.97 -9.83 -11.76
N LEU A 149 -6.91 -8.56 -12.14
CA LEU A 149 -7.92 -7.54 -11.86
C LEU A 149 -8.45 -6.99 -13.20
N TYR A 150 -9.77 -6.79 -13.30
CA TYR A 150 -10.35 -5.91 -14.32
C TYR A 150 -10.47 -4.49 -13.77
N SER A 151 -9.70 -3.56 -14.34
CA SER A 151 -9.32 -2.32 -13.67
C SER A 151 -10.10 -1.06 -14.10
N GLU A 152 -11.30 -1.23 -14.67
CA GLU A 152 -12.17 -0.12 -15.12
C GLU A 152 -12.54 0.81 -13.94
N ASN A 153 -11.98 2.03 -13.93
CA ASN A 153 -12.12 2.98 -12.84
C ASN A 153 -13.57 3.45 -12.58
N LYS A 154 -14.45 3.37 -13.58
CA LYS A 154 -15.88 3.64 -13.38
C LYS A 154 -16.60 2.52 -12.64
N PHE A 155 -16.04 1.31 -12.57
CA PHE A 155 -16.63 0.19 -11.85
C PHE A 155 -16.06 0.03 -10.43
N LEU A 156 -14.75 0.27 -10.27
CA LEU A 156 -14.09 0.13 -8.97
C LEU A 156 -14.66 1.11 -7.93
N TRP A 157 -14.71 0.69 -6.66
CA TRP A 157 -15.16 1.52 -5.55
C TRP A 157 -14.32 2.81 -5.42
N ARG A 158 -12.99 2.68 -5.49
CA ARG A 158 -12.06 3.81 -5.56
C ARG A 158 -11.29 3.79 -6.87
N SER A 159 -11.34 4.90 -7.60
CA SER A 159 -10.51 5.09 -8.79
C SER A 159 -9.03 5.11 -8.38
N VAL A 160 -8.23 4.41 -9.17
CA VAL A 160 -6.78 4.31 -9.02
C VAL A 160 -6.10 4.60 -10.34
N GLU A 161 -6.74 5.40 -11.21
CA GLU A 161 -6.26 5.71 -12.55
C GLU A 161 -4.82 6.25 -12.53
N GLU A 162 -4.51 7.21 -11.66
CA GLU A 162 -3.17 7.76 -11.52
C GLU A 162 -2.13 6.73 -11.08
N LEU A 163 -2.52 5.80 -10.20
CA LEU A 163 -1.65 4.72 -9.75
C LEU A 163 -1.48 3.66 -10.86
N GLN A 164 -2.56 3.29 -11.55
CA GLN A 164 -2.56 2.35 -12.67
C GLN A 164 -1.60 2.80 -13.77
N LYS A 165 -1.59 4.11 -14.08
CA LYS A 165 -0.67 4.70 -15.06
C LYS A 165 0.80 4.38 -14.77
N GLN A 166 1.16 4.26 -13.48
CA GLN A 166 2.53 3.98 -13.07
C GLN A 166 2.96 2.52 -13.32
N PHE A 167 2.02 1.64 -13.64
CA PHE A 167 2.26 0.22 -13.91
C PHE A 167 1.86 -0.19 -15.34
N ILE A 168 1.71 0.77 -16.25
CA ILE A 168 1.52 0.50 -17.69
C ILE A 168 2.77 -0.17 -18.28
N ARG A 169 3.95 0.21 -17.76
CA ARG A 169 5.25 -0.38 -18.06
C ARG A 169 5.82 -1.01 -16.79
N LYS A 170 6.88 -1.81 -16.95
CA LYS A 170 7.60 -2.43 -15.82
C LYS A 170 8.05 -1.35 -14.83
N ASN A 171 7.51 -1.43 -13.62
CA ASN A 171 7.84 -0.55 -12.52
C ASN A 171 7.82 -1.35 -11.22
N MET A 172 8.23 -0.73 -10.12
CA MET A 172 8.09 -1.30 -8.78
C MET A 172 7.58 -0.23 -7.83
N ALA A 173 6.99 -0.61 -6.71
CA ALA A 173 6.53 0.32 -5.69
C ALA A 173 6.80 -0.20 -4.28
N LEU A 174 7.25 0.69 -3.40
CA LEU A 174 7.18 0.44 -1.96
C LEU A 174 5.72 0.51 -1.54
N VAL A 175 5.26 -0.49 -0.80
CA VAL A 175 3.92 -0.51 -0.24
C VAL A 175 4.03 -0.45 1.27
N MET A 176 3.35 0.49 1.91
CA MET A 176 3.29 0.60 3.37
C MET A 176 1.97 1.16 3.86
N THR A 177 1.75 1.10 5.16
CA THR A 177 0.62 1.79 5.80
C THR A 177 1.06 3.06 6.52
N LYS A 178 0.16 4.03 6.56
CA LYS A 178 0.32 5.26 7.34
C LYS A 178 0.08 5.03 8.83
N SER A 179 -0.92 4.22 9.16
CA SER A 179 -1.31 3.95 10.54
C SER A 179 -1.53 2.45 10.74
N LEU A 180 -1.25 1.99 11.95
CA LEU A 180 -1.33 0.58 12.31
C LEU A 180 -2.36 0.36 13.39
N SER A 181 -3.09 -0.74 13.22
CA SER A 181 -3.94 -1.30 14.29
C SER A 181 -3.21 -2.38 15.09
N THR A 182 -2.09 -2.87 14.58
CA THR A 182 -1.26 -3.90 15.22
C THR A 182 -0.32 -3.32 16.27
N LEU A 183 0.16 -4.21 17.14
CA LEU A 183 1.15 -3.87 18.17
C LEU A 183 2.53 -3.52 17.60
N PHE A 184 2.91 -4.13 16.47
CA PHE A 184 4.24 -4.00 15.88
C PHE A 184 4.18 -3.64 14.40
N PHE A 185 5.07 -2.74 13.99
CA PHE A 185 5.28 -2.39 12.59
C PHE A 185 5.96 -3.53 11.82
N ARG A 186 5.23 -4.07 10.83
CA ARG A 186 5.73 -5.04 9.84
C ARG A 186 5.23 -4.78 8.42
N HIS A 187 4.37 -3.78 8.25
CA HIS A 187 3.61 -3.49 7.05
C HIS A 187 4.41 -2.63 6.08
N ILE A 188 5.47 -3.22 5.53
CA ILE A 188 6.27 -2.70 4.41
C ILE A 188 6.60 -3.84 3.46
N PHE A 189 6.31 -3.67 2.17
CA PHE A 189 6.62 -4.67 1.16
C PHE A 189 6.92 -4.01 -0.19
N ILE A 190 7.40 -4.80 -1.15
CA ILE A 190 7.68 -4.35 -2.52
C ILE A 190 6.76 -5.09 -3.50
N THR A 191 6.31 -4.41 -4.55
CA THR A 191 5.49 -4.98 -5.62
C THR A 191 5.92 -4.47 -6.98
N GLU A 192 5.69 -5.24 -8.04
CA GLU A 192 5.83 -4.79 -9.43
C GLU A 192 4.49 -4.55 -10.13
N ASN A 193 3.40 -4.82 -9.43
CA ASN A 193 2.04 -4.66 -9.93
C ASN A 193 1.31 -3.58 -9.14
N ILE A 194 0.28 -3.00 -9.75
CA ILE A 194 -0.79 -2.37 -8.98
C ILE A 194 -1.33 -3.38 -7.97
N GLY A 195 -1.71 -2.92 -6.79
CA GLY A 195 -2.16 -3.82 -5.75
C GLY A 195 -3.33 -3.29 -4.95
N ASP A 196 -3.76 -4.17 -4.06
CA ASP A 196 -4.92 -3.98 -3.23
C ASP A 196 -4.71 -2.96 -2.12
N TYR A 197 -5.80 -2.30 -1.76
CA TYR A 197 -5.90 -1.42 -0.61
C TYR A 197 -5.43 -2.07 0.70
N SER A 198 -5.51 -3.40 0.78
CA SER A 198 -5.14 -4.21 1.95
C SER A 198 -4.07 -5.26 1.63
N PHE A 199 -3.28 -5.10 0.56
CA PHE A 199 -2.22 -6.02 0.11
C PHE A 199 -1.33 -6.61 1.22
N ILE A 200 -0.83 -5.78 2.13
CA ILE A 200 0.06 -6.16 3.25
C ILE A 200 -0.63 -5.99 4.61
N SER A 201 -1.93 -5.76 4.60
CA SER A 201 -2.71 -5.54 5.81
C SER A 201 -3.12 -6.89 6.42
N ASP A 202 -2.83 -7.07 7.70
CA ASP A 202 -3.17 -8.28 8.47
C ASP A 202 -4.42 -8.07 9.36
N LYS A 203 -4.97 -6.85 9.36
CA LYS A 203 -6.22 -6.46 10.02
C LYS A 203 -7.02 -5.58 9.05
N THR A 204 -8.34 -5.73 8.97
CA THR A 204 -9.22 -5.07 7.97
C THR A 204 -9.34 -3.54 8.05
N ARG A 205 -8.35 -2.84 8.62
CA ARG A 205 -8.34 -1.39 8.86
C ARG A 205 -7.14 -0.66 8.28
N GLU A 206 -6.05 -1.34 7.90
CA GLU A 206 -4.90 -0.62 7.35
C GLU A 206 -5.08 -0.28 5.87
N VAL A 207 -4.68 0.94 5.54
CA VAL A 207 -4.65 1.45 4.17
C VAL A 207 -3.25 1.26 3.63
N ASN A 208 -3.12 0.57 2.50
CA ASN A 208 -1.83 0.40 1.85
C ASN A 208 -1.62 1.46 0.79
N TYR A 209 -0.56 2.23 0.96
CA TYR A 209 -0.10 3.29 0.08
C TYR A 209 1.09 2.79 -0.72
N TYR A 210 1.03 3.04 -2.02
CA TYR A 210 2.00 2.65 -3.02
C TYR A 210 2.83 3.87 -3.39
N PHE A 211 4.14 3.73 -3.29
CA PHE A 211 5.15 4.71 -3.69
C PHE A 211 5.90 4.12 -4.89
N PRO A 212 5.43 4.34 -6.13
CA PRO A 212 6.10 3.87 -7.34
C PRO A 212 7.53 4.39 -7.39
N PHE A 213 8.46 3.60 -7.93
CA PHE A 213 9.84 4.01 -8.10
C PHE A 213 9.98 5.03 -9.24
N ASN A 214 9.33 4.75 -10.37
CA ASN A 214 9.24 5.67 -11.50
C ASN A 214 7.85 6.29 -11.61
N LEU A 215 7.81 7.49 -12.20
CA LEU A 215 6.62 8.15 -12.68
C LEU A 215 6.60 8.16 -14.21
N TYR A 216 5.46 7.78 -14.76
CA TYR A 216 5.14 7.84 -16.19
C TYR A 216 4.12 8.95 -16.42
N GLU A 217 4.46 9.87 -17.33
CA GLU A 217 3.56 10.94 -17.75
C GLU A 217 2.85 10.54 -19.04
N SER A 218 1.60 11.01 -19.20
CA SER A 218 0.91 10.89 -20.48
C SER A 218 1.51 11.87 -21.48
N ILE A 219 1.84 11.40 -22.69
CA ILE A 219 2.37 12.25 -23.77
C ILE A 219 1.28 13.19 -24.31
N ASN A 220 0.00 12.80 -24.20
CA ASN A 220 -1.12 13.51 -24.79
C ASN A 220 -2.20 13.85 -23.76
N LYS A 221 -2.30 15.13 -23.35
CA LYS A 221 -3.37 15.65 -22.47
C LYS A 221 -4.77 15.70 -23.12
N LYS A 222 -4.99 15.12 -24.31
CA LYS A 222 -6.30 15.12 -24.98
C LYS A 222 -6.94 13.73 -24.94
N PRO A 223 -8.22 13.61 -24.55
CA PRO A 223 -8.90 12.33 -24.53
C PRO A 223 -9.16 11.87 -25.97
N ILE A 224 -8.47 10.83 -26.41
CA ILE A 224 -8.80 10.16 -27.67
C ILE A 224 -9.77 9.02 -27.34
N PHE A 225 -11.05 9.36 -27.25
CA PHE A 225 -12.09 8.35 -27.48
C PHE A 225 -12.08 8.01 -28.96
N LYS A 226 -11.59 6.81 -29.33
CA LYS A 226 -12.12 5.94 -30.40
C LYS A 226 -11.17 4.76 -30.64
N SER A 227 -11.63 3.55 -30.34
CA SER A 227 -11.89 2.47 -31.32
C SER A 227 -11.69 1.07 -30.72
N GLN A 228 -12.59 0.16 -31.08
CA GLN A 228 -12.45 -1.28 -30.90
C GLN A 228 -11.23 -1.77 -31.68
N ALA A 229 -10.15 -2.12 -30.97
CA ALA A 229 -9.03 -2.85 -31.55
C ALA A 229 -9.03 -4.28 -31.02
N ARG A 230 -8.95 -5.24 -31.94
CA ARG A 230 -8.61 -6.63 -31.63
C ARG A 230 -7.18 -6.66 -31.08
N LEU A 231 -6.91 -7.61 -30.18
CA LEU A 231 -5.57 -7.89 -29.65
C LEU A 231 -4.62 -8.29 -30.79
N ASP A 232 -3.88 -7.32 -31.31
CA ASP A 232 -2.62 -7.55 -32.01
C ASP A 232 -1.48 -6.81 -31.29
N LEU A 233 -0.24 -7.23 -31.53
CA LEU A 233 0.96 -6.62 -30.94
C LEU A 233 1.05 -5.10 -31.24
N ALA A 234 0.48 -4.65 -32.36
CA ALA A 234 0.45 -3.24 -32.76
C ALA A 234 -0.41 -2.40 -31.81
N SER A 235 -1.52 -2.94 -31.28
CA SER A 235 -2.39 -2.25 -30.32
C SER A 235 -1.78 -2.07 -28.92
N VAL A 236 -0.85 -2.94 -28.51
CA VAL A 236 -0.06 -2.82 -27.27
C VAL A 236 1.04 -1.77 -27.45
N GLN A 237 1.74 -1.81 -28.58
CA GLN A 237 2.77 -0.83 -28.92
C GLN A 237 2.17 0.59 -28.95
N LYS A 238 1.00 0.76 -29.57
CA LYS A 238 0.33 2.06 -29.68
C LYS A 238 -0.04 2.73 -28.35
N GLU A 239 -0.30 1.95 -27.28
CA GLU A 239 -0.60 2.49 -25.94
C GLU A 239 0.68 2.74 -25.13
N LEU A 240 1.72 1.90 -25.32
CA LEU A 240 3.06 2.24 -24.88
C LEU A 240 3.49 3.59 -25.47
N ASP A 241 3.15 3.86 -26.73
CA ASP A 241 3.42 5.12 -27.42
C ASP A 241 2.55 6.30 -26.92
N GLU A 242 1.50 6.07 -26.12
CA GLU A 242 0.67 7.13 -25.48
C GLU A 242 1.29 7.68 -24.18
N TYR A 243 2.22 6.94 -23.59
CA TYR A 243 2.94 7.32 -22.38
C TYR A 243 4.44 7.44 -22.65
N SER A 244 5.09 8.42 -22.02
CA SER A 244 6.49 8.70 -22.32
C SER A 244 7.36 7.47 -22.04
N GLU A 245 8.25 7.13 -22.97
CA GLU A 245 9.37 6.24 -22.65
C GLU A 245 10.25 6.88 -21.58
N ASP A 246 10.31 8.21 -21.58
CA ASP A 246 10.94 9.01 -20.54
C ASP A 246 10.20 8.84 -19.21
N LYS A 247 10.76 7.97 -18.38
CA LYS A 247 10.36 7.81 -16.98
C LYS A 247 11.13 8.80 -16.11
N LYS A 248 10.46 9.38 -15.12
CA LYS A 248 11.11 10.20 -14.09
C LYS A 248 11.19 9.43 -12.78
N SER A 249 12.27 9.63 -12.03
CA SER A 249 12.34 9.15 -10.65
C SER A 249 11.22 9.77 -9.82
N ASN A 250 10.51 8.97 -9.02
CA ASN A 250 9.55 9.47 -8.04
C ASN A 250 10.24 9.98 -6.76
N ILE A 251 11.56 9.82 -6.62
CA ILE A 251 12.32 10.39 -5.51
C ILE A 251 12.71 11.82 -5.85
N LYS A 252 12.49 12.72 -4.88
CA LYS A 252 12.76 14.14 -5.01
C LYS A 252 14.23 14.45 -5.27
N THR A 253 14.50 15.22 -6.32
CA THR A 253 15.86 15.57 -6.75
C THR A 253 16.63 16.31 -5.68
N GLU A 254 15.97 17.18 -4.90
CA GLU A 254 16.60 17.90 -3.79
C GLU A 254 17.12 16.96 -2.69
N ILE A 255 16.48 15.80 -2.49
CA ILE A 255 16.93 14.80 -1.52
C ILE A 255 18.18 14.10 -2.04
N ILE A 256 18.19 13.73 -3.32
CA ILE A 256 19.34 13.10 -3.98
C ILE A 256 20.55 14.04 -3.96
N GLN A 257 20.34 15.32 -4.30
CA GLN A 257 21.38 16.34 -4.29
C GLN A 257 21.94 16.54 -2.88
N LYS A 258 21.07 16.70 -1.87
CA LYS A 258 21.48 16.88 -0.48
C LYS A 258 22.30 15.70 0.03
N LEU A 259 21.90 14.46 -0.27
CA LEU A 259 22.65 13.27 0.13
C LEU A 259 23.99 13.19 -0.60
N SER A 260 24.03 13.54 -1.89
CA SER A 260 25.28 13.60 -2.66
C SER A 260 26.26 14.61 -2.08
N ASP A 261 25.76 15.79 -1.68
CA ASP A 261 26.55 16.85 -1.06
C ASP A 261 27.06 16.46 0.33
N VAL A 262 26.26 15.75 1.13
CA VAL A 262 26.65 15.27 2.46
C VAL A 262 27.71 14.17 2.35
N TYR A 263 27.53 13.22 1.44
CA TYR A 263 28.43 12.07 1.32
C TYR A 263 29.65 12.34 0.43
N LYS A 264 29.66 13.44 -0.33
CA LYS A 264 30.68 13.75 -1.34
C LYS A 264 30.86 12.60 -2.34
N LYS A 265 29.74 11.98 -2.71
CA LYS A 265 29.63 10.85 -3.65
C LYS A 265 28.38 11.06 -4.50
N ARG A 266 28.37 10.48 -5.69
CA ARG A 266 27.15 10.41 -6.51
C ARG A 266 26.16 9.47 -5.83
N ILE A 267 24.95 9.95 -5.57
CA ILE A 267 23.82 9.14 -5.07
C ILE A 267 22.79 9.04 -6.20
N THR A 268 22.26 7.84 -6.42
CA THR A 268 21.18 7.61 -7.40
C THR A 268 19.82 7.46 -6.72
N PRO A 269 18.70 7.57 -7.46
CA PRO A 269 17.39 7.23 -6.94
C PRO A 269 17.31 5.80 -6.38
N GLU A 270 17.93 4.83 -7.05
CA GLU A 270 18.00 3.43 -6.62
C GLU A 270 18.65 3.31 -5.25
N ASP A 271 19.78 4.00 -5.01
CA ASP A 271 20.45 4.01 -3.72
C ASP A 271 19.50 4.44 -2.60
N VAL A 272 18.75 5.52 -2.80
CA VAL A 272 17.79 6.02 -1.80
C VAL A 272 16.65 5.03 -1.60
N PHE A 273 16.10 4.47 -2.68
CA PHE A 273 15.00 3.52 -2.63
C PHE A 273 15.39 2.24 -1.86
N TYR A 274 16.55 1.68 -2.16
CA TYR A 274 17.08 0.48 -1.50
C TYR A 274 17.45 0.75 -0.04
N TYR A 275 18.08 1.90 0.24
CA TYR A 275 18.40 2.32 1.60
C TYR A 275 17.14 2.40 2.49
N ILE A 276 16.06 3.00 1.96
CA ILE A 276 14.78 3.10 2.67
C ILE A 276 14.28 1.70 3.03
N TYR A 277 14.29 0.77 2.08
CA TYR A 277 13.83 -0.59 2.32
C TYR A 277 14.63 -1.28 3.42
N ALA A 278 15.96 -1.19 3.38
CA ALA A 278 16.84 -1.75 4.41
C ALA A 278 16.55 -1.18 5.81
N VAL A 279 16.40 0.14 5.92
CA VAL A 279 16.07 0.80 7.20
C VAL A 279 14.73 0.34 7.74
N LEU A 280 13.72 0.27 6.87
CA LEU A 280 12.38 -0.16 7.26
C LEU A 280 12.31 -1.65 7.61
N TYR A 281 13.33 -2.45 7.29
CA TYR A 281 13.49 -3.84 7.73
C TYR A 281 14.41 -4.01 8.96
N SER A 282 15.08 -2.95 9.42
CA SER A 282 15.96 -3.03 10.59
C SER A 282 15.18 -3.31 11.89
N PRO A 283 15.47 -4.41 12.61
CA PRO A 283 14.81 -4.72 13.88
C PRO A 283 15.04 -3.64 14.95
N ILE A 284 16.26 -3.08 14.99
CA ILE A 284 16.62 -2.01 15.93
C ILE A 284 15.78 -0.76 15.66
N TYR A 285 15.62 -0.39 14.39
CA TYR A 285 14.78 0.77 14.02
C TYR A 285 13.31 0.53 14.38
N ARG A 286 12.75 -0.63 13.98
CA ARG A 286 11.35 -0.98 14.25
C ARG A 286 11.04 -1.02 15.74
N GLN A 287 11.89 -1.65 16.54
CA GLN A 287 11.70 -1.74 17.99
C GLN A 287 11.80 -0.37 18.65
N LYS A 288 12.84 0.41 18.32
CA LYS A 288 13.10 1.71 18.94
C LYS A 288 12.01 2.74 18.66
N TYR A 289 11.43 2.72 17.46
CA TYR A 289 10.47 3.73 17.02
C TYR A 289 9.05 3.18 16.84
N ASN A 290 8.75 2.02 17.44
CA ASN A 290 7.49 1.31 17.25
C ASN A 290 6.25 2.17 17.57
N GLU A 291 6.28 2.97 18.65
CA GLU A 291 5.16 3.85 18.99
C GLU A 291 4.87 4.86 17.88
N PHE A 292 5.90 5.44 17.27
CA PHE A 292 5.75 6.43 16.22
C PHE A 292 5.35 5.82 14.88
N LEU A 293 5.89 4.64 14.55
CA LEU A 293 5.58 3.88 13.34
C LEU A 293 4.11 3.42 13.27
N LYS A 294 3.41 3.36 14.40
CA LYS A 294 1.98 3.04 14.44
C LYS A 294 1.07 4.21 14.07
N ILE A 295 1.56 5.43 14.15
CA ILE A 295 0.72 6.64 14.14
C ILE A 295 0.69 7.32 12.77
N ASP A 296 1.85 7.43 12.12
CA ASP A 296 2.01 8.13 10.85
C ASP A 296 3.08 7.45 9.98
N PHE A 297 3.23 7.92 8.75
CA PHE A 297 4.23 7.43 7.82
C PHE A 297 5.64 7.36 8.44
N PRO A 298 6.42 6.30 8.15
CA PRO A 298 7.78 6.16 8.65
C PRO A 298 8.67 7.36 8.32
N ARG A 299 9.59 7.68 9.23
CA ARG A 299 10.63 8.69 9.03
C ARG A 299 12.01 8.06 8.95
N ILE A 300 12.77 8.41 7.93
CA ILE A 300 13.98 7.70 7.53
C ILE A 300 15.24 8.37 8.11
N PRO A 301 15.96 7.71 9.03
CA PRO A 301 17.28 8.16 9.46
C PRO A 301 18.32 7.83 8.39
N PHE A 302 18.85 8.84 7.70
CA PHE A 302 19.99 8.67 6.81
C PHE A 302 21.30 8.49 7.61
N ALA A 303 22.14 7.54 7.19
CA ALA A 303 23.37 7.21 7.89
C ALA A 303 24.34 8.41 7.89
N LYS A 304 25.12 8.55 8.95
CA LYS A 304 26.07 9.68 9.07
C LYS A 304 27.25 9.60 8.09
N ASN A 305 27.59 8.40 7.64
CA ASN A 305 28.72 8.17 6.73
C ASN A 305 28.29 7.31 5.53
N PHE A 306 29.00 7.51 4.43
CA PHE A 306 28.73 6.84 3.16
C PHE A 306 28.95 5.32 3.22
N VAL A 307 29.91 4.85 4.02
CA VAL A 307 30.22 3.41 4.12
C VAL A 307 29.02 2.63 4.65
N LEU A 308 28.41 3.10 5.74
CA LEU A 308 27.20 2.51 6.31
C LEU A 308 26.00 2.69 5.37
N PHE A 309 25.86 3.86 4.75
CA PHE A 309 24.81 4.11 3.74
C PHE A 309 24.87 3.05 2.63
N ASN A 310 26.01 2.90 1.97
CA ASN A 310 26.21 1.96 0.87
C ASN A 310 26.04 0.50 1.31
N LYS A 311 26.44 0.14 2.55
CA LYS A 311 26.18 -1.20 3.08
C LYS A 311 24.68 -1.48 3.19
N LEU A 312 23.90 -0.51 3.65
CA LEU A 312 22.44 -0.63 3.76
C LEU A 312 21.76 -0.62 2.38
N VAL A 313 22.27 0.14 1.41
CA VAL A 313 21.82 0.08 0.00
C VAL A 313 21.90 -1.35 -0.53
N LYS A 314 23.07 -2.00 -0.41
CA LYS A 314 23.27 -3.38 -0.89
C LYS A 314 22.33 -4.39 -0.23
N LEU A 315 22.12 -4.28 1.08
CA LEU A 315 21.19 -5.14 1.81
C LEU A 315 19.74 -4.89 1.38
N GLY A 316 19.38 -3.64 1.13
CA GLY A 316 18.04 -3.27 0.66
C GLY A 316 17.74 -3.80 -0.74
N GLU A 317 18.71 -3.68 -1.65
CA GLU A 317 18.64 -4.26 -2.99
C GLU A 317 18.47 -5.78 -2.95
N GLU A 318 19.28 -6.47 -2.15
CA GLU A 318 19.18 -7.92 -1.96
C GLU A 318 17.80 -8.32 -1.43
N LEU A 319 17.29 -7.63 -0.41
CA LEU A 319 15.96 -7.89 0.15
C LEU A 319 14.83 -7.64 -0.86
N ILE A 320 14.93 -6.58 -1.66
CA ILE A 320 13.94 -6.32 -2.73
C ILE A 320 13.96 -7.44 -3.74
N ASN A 321 15.14 -7.86 -4.21
CA ASN A 321 15.26 -8.95 -5.18
C ASN A 321 14.75 -10.28 -4.64
N LEU A 322 14.95 -10.56 -3.35
CA LEU A 322 14.36 -11.72 -2.68
C LEU A 322 12.83 -11.65 -2.63
N HIS A 323 12.27 -10.51 -2.21
CA HIS A 323 10.82 -10.35 -2.08
C HIS A 323 10.07 -10.23 -3.41
N LEU A 324 10.77 -9.83 -4.48
CA LEU A 324 10.26 -9.89 -5.86
C LEU A 324 10.49 -11.25 -6.52
N LEU A 325 11.07 -12.22 -5.81
CA LEU A 325 11.38 -13.56 -6.31
C LEU A 325 12.32 -13.56 -7.52
N LYS A 326 13.31 -12.65 -7.54
CA LYS A 326 14.28 -12.45 -8.63
C LYS A 326 15.71 -12.81 -8.27
N SER A 327 15.97 -13.07 -7.00
CA SER A 327 17.31 -13.42 -6.55
C SER A 327 17.67 -14.84 -6.97
N GLU A 328 18.85 -15.00 -7.58
CA GLU A 328 19.45 -16.31 -7.88
C GLU A 328 19.61 -17.19 -6.62
N LYS A 329 19.63 -16.57 -5.43
CA LYS A 329 19.65 -17.30 -4.15
C LYS A 329 18.42 -18.19 -3.95
N LEU A 330 17.32 -17.93 -4.66
CA LEU A 330 16.10 -18.73 -4.62
C LEU A 330 16.16 -19.99 -5.49
N GLU A 331 17.21 -20.16 -6.31
CA GLU A 331 17.38 -21.38 -7.11
C GLU A 331 17.87 -22.56 -6.26
N ASN A 332 18.55 -22.27 -5.14
CA ASN A 332 19.16 -23.27 -4.26
C ASN A 332 18.48 -23.32 -2.87
N LEU A 333 17.16 -23.51 -2.86
CA LEU A 333 16.40 -23.62 -1.61
C LEU A 333 16.60 -25.00 -0.96
N SER A 334 16.82 -25.00 0.35
CA SER A 334 16.88 -26.23 1.16
C SER A 334 15.51 -26.91 1.28
N ALA A 335 14.43 -26.14 1.21
CA ALA A 335 13.06 -26.65 1.15
C ALA A 335 12.59 -26.72 -0.31
N LYS A 336 12.23 -27.93 -0.75
CA LYS A 336 11.59 -28.17 -2.05
C LYS A 336 10.12 -28.55 -1.81
N PHE A 337 9.21 -27.95 -2.57
CA PHE A 337 7.82 -28.38 -2.60
C PHE A 337 7.68 -29.49 -3.65
N PRO A 338 7.36 -30.74 -3.25
CA PRO A 338 7.38 -31.88 -4.15
C PRO A 338 6.19 -31.93 -5.13
N ILE A 339 5.20 -31.06 -4.96
CA ILE A 339 3.97 -31.03 -5.74
C ILE A 339 3.78 -29.61 -6.25
N THR A 340 3.61 -29.48 -7.58
CA THR A 340 3.20 -28.23 -8.22
C THR A 340 1.75 -27.94 -7.87
N GLY A 341 1.49 -26.76 -7.30
CA GLY A 341 0.15 -26.31 -6.90
C GLY A 341 -0.71 -25.82 -8.05
#